data_AF-A0A7W0IRD6-F1
#
_entry.id   AF-A0A7W0IRD6-F1
#
_cell.length_a   1.000
_cell.length_b   1.000
_cell.length_c   1.000
_cell.angle_alpha   90.00
_cell.angle_beta   90.00
_cell.angle_gamma   90.00
#
_symmetry.space_group_name_H-M   'P 1'
#
loop_
_entity.id
_entity.type
_entity.pdbx_description
1 polymer ?
#
loop_
_entity_poly.entity_id
_entity_poly.type
_entity_poly.pdbx_seq_one_letter_code
_entity_poly.pdbx_strand_id
1 'polypeptide(L)'
;MSQDYTIQQKDIDTLQQAGVSQPDIDHSRAVAAKALDIARRTHADLDMELVGRGALFHDLGKAKTHDIIHGRIGAEMGEALGLSVAITAIMEKHIRGGLTAEEAMELGLPVKDYTLRRLEERIVIYADRLVDIIHDGIVKISEESEGETQFVEILREIPKYGKNDITLNRYLAYHAEIQGLIAGRIVGVKQLKNLGSREAIILLDVRRKADYEAAKKKIPGAVWRDPELIDEWSANLPKNSQMVIYCARGGSVSQAVSKQLREKGVKVAYLHGGLKAWTDQNEAVE
;
A
#
# COMPACT_ATOMS: atom_id res chain seq x y z
N MET A 1 -3.08 18.17 8.91
CA MET A 1 -2.50 18.18 7.55
C MET A 1 -1.26 17.31 7.64
N SER A 2 -1.16 16.22 6.87
CA SER A 2 0.12 15.50 6.79
C SER A 2 1.14 16.49 6.23
N GLN A 3 2.27 16.68 6.92
CA GLN A 3 3.29 17.59 6.44
C GLN A 3 3.87 17.00 5.17
N ASP A 4 3.81 17.78 4.08
CA ASP A 4 4.48 17.38 2.85
C ASP A 4 5.98 17.23 3.12
N TYR A 5 6.56 16.12 2.68
CA TYR A 5 7.96 15.79 2.95
C TYR A 5 8.79 15.95 1.68
N THR A 6 9.97 16.52 1.84
CA THR A 6 10.99 16.61 0.78
C THR A 6 12.26 15.95 1.29
N ILE A 7 12.92 15.20 0.41
CA ILE A 7 14.19 14.53 0.68
C ILE A 7 15.21 15.56 1.16
N GLN A 8 15.86 15.25 2.28
CA GLN A 8 16.83 16.14 2.92
C GLN A 8 18.25 15.77 2.48
N GLN A 9 19.07 16.78 2.15
CA GLN A 9 20.48 16.57 1.77
C GLN A 9 21.26 15.82 2.86
N LYS A 10 20.98 16.10 4.14
CA LYS A 10 21.60 15.39 5.28
C LYS A 10 21.43 13.87 5.23
N ASP A 11 20.30 13.37 4.74
CA ASP A 11 20.05 11.92 4.66
C ASP A 11 20.86 11.32 3.50
N ILE A 12 21.04 12.06 2.40
CA ILE A 12 21.94 11.67 1.29
C ILE A 12 23.39 11.63 1.77
N ASP A 13 23.82 12.66 2.50
CA ASP A 13 25.18 12.72 3.07
C ASP A 13 25.41 11.54 4.04
N THR A 14 24.37 11.12 4.77
CA THR A 14 24.41 9.94 5.65
C THR A 14 24.64 8.65 4.85
N LEU A 15 23.96 8.45 3.71
CA LEU A 15 24.19 7.30 2.82
C LEU A 15 25.62 7.29 2.27
N GLN A 16 26.14 8.44 1.85
CA GLN A 16 27.50 8.58 1.35
C GLN A 16 28.54 8.23 2.43
N GLN A 17 28.37 8.75 3.65
CA GLN A 17 29.24 8.46 4.79
C GLN A 17 29.18 6.99 5.22
N ALA A 18 28.01 6.34 5.07
CA ALA A 18 27.85 4.91 5.32
C ALA A 18 28.56 4.02 4.29
N GLY A 19 28.99 4.58 3.15
CA GLY A 19 29.69 3.88 2.08
C GLY A 19 28.78 3.29 1.00
N VAL A 20 27.55 3.79 0.86
CA VAL A 20 26.65 3.40 -0.23
C VAL A 20 27.20 3.94 -1.55
N SER A 21 27.17 3.13 -2.61
CA SER A 21 27.68 3.52 -3.93
C SER A 21 26.83 4.62 -4.56
N GLN A 22 27.41 5.46 -5.42
CA GLN A 22 26.65 6.52 -6.09
C GLN A 22 25.46 5.96 -6.91
N PRO A 23 25.58 4.86 -7.67
CA PRO A 23 24.43 4.23 -8.34
C PRO A 23 23.31 3.80 -7.37
N ASP A 24 23.65 3.22 -6.21
CA ASP A 24 22.65 2.79 -5.22
C ASP A 24 21.99 4.00 -4.52
N ILE A 25 22.71 5.11 -4.34
CA ILE A 25 22.16 6.38 -3.87
C ILE A 25 21.19 6.96 -4.91
N ASP A 26 21.56 6.95 -6.19
CA ASP A 26 20.71 7.46 -7.26
C ASP A 26 19.43 6.63 -7.41
N HIS A 27 19.52 5.29 -7.29
CA HIS A 27 18.37 4.39 -7.17
C HIS A 27 17.48 4.80 -5.99
N SER A 28 18.05 4.87 -4.80
CA SER A 28 17.30 5.19 -3.57
C SER A 28 16.61 6.56 -3.64
N ARG A 29 17.24 7.55 -4.29
CA ARG A 29 16.63 8.87 -4.54
C ARG A 29 15.47 8.77 -5.52
N ALA A 30 15.59 7.99 -6.60
CA ALA A 30 14.51 7.76 -7.55
C ALA A 30 13.32 7.04 -6.88
N VAL A 31 13.59 6.01 -6.07
CA VAL A 31 12.55 5.31 -5.28
C VAL A 31 11.85 6.26 -4.32
N ALA A 32 12.61 7.09 -3.58
CA ALA A 32 12.01 8.06 -2.66
C ALA A 32 11.17 9.12 -3.38
N ALA A 33 11.62 9.63 -4.52
CA ALA A 33 10.83 10.56 -5.33
C ALA A 33 9.52 9.91 -5.82
N LYS A 34 9.60 8.69 -6.37
CA LYS A 34 8.44 7.95 -6.86
C LYS A 34 7.47 7.57 -5.75
N ALA A 35 7.97 7.11 -4.59
CA ALA A 35 7.15 6.77 -3.44
C ALA A 35 6.36 7.98 -2.92
N LEU A 36 6.99 9.16 -2.85
CA LEU A 36 6.33 10.41 -2.45
C LEU A 36 5.28 10.87 -3.47
N ASP A 37 5.55 10.76 -4.78
CA ASP A 37 4.56 11.03 -5.82
C ASP A 37 3.32 10.14 -5.67
N ILE A 38 3.53 8.82 -5.58
CA ILE A 38 2.47 7.83 -5.39
C ILE A 38 1.67 8.14 -4.12
N ALA A 39 2.36 8.37 -3.00
CA ALA A 39 1.73 8.68 -1.72
C ALA A 39 0.81 9.91 -1.82
N ARG A 40 1.24 11.00 -2.47
CA ARG A 40 0.42 12.19 -2.68
C ARG A 40 -0.84 11.89 -3.51
N ARG A 41 -0.69 11.09 -4.57
CA ARG A 41 -1.79 10.69 -5.46
C ARG A 41 -2.81 9.76 -4.78
N THR A 42 -2.43 9.04 -3.73
CA THR A 42 -3.38 8.16 -3.00
C THR A 42 -4.41 8.94 -2.18
N HIS A 43 -4.11 10.18 -1.80
CA HIS A 43 -4.88 10.98 -0.84
C HIS A 43 -5.15 10.29 0.52
N ALA A 44 -4.40 9.21 0.82
CA ALA A 44 -4.47 8.53 2.10
C ALA A 44 -3.79 9.38 3.19
N ASP A 45 -4.16 9.10 4.44
CA ASP A 45 -3.48 9.67 5.59
C ASP A 45 -2.19 8.91 5.84
N LEU A 46 -1.07 9.47 5.40
CA LEU A 46 0.24 8.83 5.41
C LEU A 46 1.25 9.69 6.18
N ASP A 47 2.18 9.01 6.85
CA ASP A 47 3.41 9.62 7.32
C ASP A 47 4.37 9.82 6.12
N MET A 48 4.41 11.03 5.58
CA MET A 48 5.21 11.34 4.39
C MET A 48 6.72 11.31 4.67
N GLU A 49 7.15 11.57 5.91
CA GLU A 49 8.56 11.40 6.29
C GLU A 49 8.93 9.92 6.28
N LEU A 50 8.08 9.05 6.83
CA LEU A 50 8.29 7.60 6.77
C LEU A 50 8.34 7.08 5.33
N VAL A 51 7.46 7.55 4.44
CA VAL A 51 7.51 7.19 3.02
C VAL A 51 8.84 7.62 2.40
N GLY A 52 9.22 8.89 2.56
CA GLY A 52 10.42 9.44 1.92
C GLY A 52 11.72 8.83 2.46
N ARG A 53 11.88 8.79 3.79
CA ARG A 53 13.09 8.25 4.43
C ARG A 53 13.13 6.72 4.36
N GLY A 54 11.98 6.06 4.49
CA GLY A 54 11.87 4.62 4.29
C GLY A 54 12.35 4.19 2.91
N ALA A 55 11.92 4.88 1.85
CA ALA A 55 12.41 4.66 0.50
C ALA A 55 13.89 5.03 0.31
N LEU A 56 14.35 6.14 0.89
CA LEU A 56 15.73 6.58 0.71
C LEU A 56 16.75 5.64 1.37
N PHE A 57 16.40 5.04 2.51
CA PHE A 57 17.32 4.18 3.25
C PHE A 57 17.06 2.67 3.07
N HIS A 58 16.06 2.25 2.28
CA HIS A 58 15.68 0.83 2.17
C HIS A 58 16.86 -0.08 1.81
N ASP A 59 17.78 0.44 0.99
CA ASP A 59 18.95 -0.23 0.44
C ASP A 59 20.26 0.06 1.20
N LEU A 60 20.22 0.69 2.38
CA LEU A 60 21.40 1.08 3.16
C LEU A 60 22.44 -0.06 3.32
N GLY A 61 21.97 -1.29 3.45
CA GLY A 61 22.85 -2.46 3.58
C GLY A 61 23.75 -2.75 2.38
N LYS A 62 23.45 -2.18 1.19
CA LYS A 62 24.30 -2.27 -0.01
C LYS A 62 25.67 -1.63 0.16
N ALA A 63 25.85 -0.80 1.18
CA ALA A 63 27.18 -0.35 1.62
C ALA A 63 28.09 -1.50 2.10
N LYS A 64 27.52 -2.67 2.45
CA LYS A 64 28.25 -3.83 2.96
C LYS A 64 28.14 -5.06 2.07
N THR A 65 26.99 -5.29 1.45
CA THR A 65 26.76 -6.43 0.56
C THR A 65 25.59 -6.19 -0.39
N HIS A 66 25.67 -6.73 -1.60
CA HIS A 66 24.59 -6.76 -2.57
C HIS A 66 23.75 -8.06 -2.49
N ASP A 67 24.06 -8.95 -1.55
CA ASP A 67 23.32 -10.19 -1.30
C ASP A 67 21.99 -9.92 -0.59
N ILE A 68 21.10 -10.91 -0.56
CA ILE A 68 19.75 -10.79 0.01
C ILE A 68 19.70 -10.36 1.48
N ILE A 69 20.79 -10.56 2.22
CA ILE A 69 20.91 -10.18 3.63
C ILE A 69 21.09 -8.66 3.83
N HIS A 70 21.24 -7.86 2.76
CA HIS A 70 21.40 -6.41 2.85
C HIS A 70 20.21 -5.73 3.55
N GLY A 71 18.99 -6.25 3.46
CA GLY A 71 17.85 -5.71 4.22
C GLY A 71 18.06 -5.78 5.74
N ARG A 72 18.58 -6.90 6.25
CA ARG A 72 18.91 -7.07 7.68
C ARG A 72 20.09 -6.19 8.09
N ILE A 73 21.18 -6.22 7.31
CA ILE A 73 22.37 -5.42 7.61
C ILE A 73 22.06 -3.92 7.55
N GLY A 74 21.25 -3.50 6.58
CA GLY A 74 20.76 -2.14 6.45
C GLY A 74 19.98 -1.72 7.69
N ALA A 75 19.07 -2.56 8.19
CA ALA A 75 18.32 -2.27 9.41
C ALA A 75 19.21 -2.10 10.64
N GLU A 76 20.21 -2.98 10.83
CA GLU A 76 21.20 -2.89 11.91
C GLU A 76 22.03 -1.59 11.81
N MET A 77 22.46 -1.24 10.59
CA MET A 77 23.15 0.04 10.33
C MET A 77 22.24 1.24 10.59
N GLY A 78 20.98 1.18 10.15
CA GLY A 78 20.00 2.23 10.33
C GLY A 78 19.70 2.51 11.80
N GLU A 79 19.58 1.45 12.61
CA GLU A 79 19.43 1.56 14.07
C GLU A 79 20.66 2.25 14.70
N ALA A 80 21.87 1.85 14.31
CA ALA A 80 23.10 2.49 14.79
C ALA A 80 23.22 3.97 14.38
N LEU A 81 22.58 4.37 13.28
CA LEU A 81 22.47 5.76 12.82
C LEU A 81 21.31 6.53 13.47
N GLY A 82 20.52 5.89 14.35
CA GLY A 82 19.39 6.51 15.04
C GLY A 82 18.13 6.65 14.18
N LEU A 83 18.00 5.87 13.10
CA LEU A 83 16.76 5.81 12.32
C LEU A 83 15.65 5.13 13.15
N SER A 84 14.41 5.55 12.91
CA SER A 84 13.27 5.00 13.64
C SER A 84 13.02 3.53 13.31
N VAL A 85 12.42 2.79 14.25
CA VAL A 85 12.03 1.39 14.06
C VAL A 85 11.13 1.21 12.82
N ALA A 86 10.32 2.23 12.49
CA ALA A 86 9.47 2.17 11.31
C ALA A 86 10.28 2.22 10.00
N ILE A 87 11.36 3.00 9.96
CA ILE A 87 12.26 3.08 8.79
C ILE A 87 13.10 1.81 8.68
N THR A 88 13.68 1.32 9.78
CA THR A 88 14.50 0.09 9.74
C THR A 88 13.65 -1.14 9.40
N ALA A 89 12.38 -1.19 9.82
CA ALA A 89 11.45 -2.24 9.41
C ALA A 89 11.22 -2.29 7.90
N ILE A 90 11.20 -1.15 7.20
CA ILE A 90 11.09 -1.13 5.73
C ILE A 90 12.31 -1.80 5.09
N MET A 91 13.51 -1.54 5.61
CA MET A 91 14.75 -2.18 5.12
C MET A 91 14.68 -3.70 5.23
N GLU A 92 14.19 -4.24 6.35
CA GLU A 92 14.10 -5.70 6.50
C GLU A 92 13.02 -6.31 5.62
N LYS A 93 11.92 -5.58 5.41
CA LYS A 93 10.73 -6.08 4.73
C LYS A 93 10.73 -5.88 3.23
N HIS A 94 11.58 -5.01 2.68
CA HIS A 94 11.57 -4.77 1.22
C HIS A 94 12.07 -5.98 0.41
N ILE A 95 12.83 -6.88 1.05
CA ILE A 95 13.29 -8.13 0.45
C ILE A 95 12.09 -8.95 -0.03
N ARG A 96 12.06 -9.25 -1.34
CA ARG A 96 10.93 -9.87 -2.05
C ARG A 96 9.57 -9.16 -1.81
N GLY A 97 9.54 -7.93 -1.31
CA GLY A 97 8.31 -7.22 -0.94
C GLY A 97 7.56 -7.88 0.23
N GLY A 98 8.30 -8.33 1.25
CA GLY A 98 7.81 -9.11 2.38
C GLY A 98 8.11 -10.59 2.20
N LEU A 99 8.05 -11.35 3.30
CA LEU A 99 8.39 -12.77 3.32
C LEU A 99 7.42 -13.56 4.19
N THR A 100 7.19 -14.82 3.83
CA THR A 100 6.66 -15.81 4.78
C THR A 100 7.78 -16.36 5.67
N ALA A 101 7.41 -17.12 6.71
CA ALA A 101 8.38 -17.79 7.56
C ALA A 101 9.25 -18.78 6.76
N GLU A 102 8.63 -19.49 5.81
CA GLU A 102 9.30 -20.46 4.95
C GLU A 102 10.28 -19.78 3.99
N GLU A 103 9.91 -18.64 3.40
CA GLU A 103 10.84 -17.88 2.56
C GLU A 103 11.99 -17.29 3.36
N ALA A 104 11.74 -16.83 4.60
CA ALA A 104 12.83 -16.38 5.48
C ALA A 104 13.82 -17.52 5.77
N MET A 105 13.33 -18.73 6.05
CA MET A 105 14.17 -19.92 6.25
C MET A 105 14.95 -20.29 4.98
N GLU A 106 14.29 -20.32 3.82
CA GLU A 106 14.92 -20.58 2.50
C GLU A 106 16.10 -19.64 2.24
N LEU A 107 15.95 -18.37 2.64
CA LEU A 107 16.93 -17.31 2.39
C LEU A 107 17.97 -17.16 3.51
N GLY A 108 17.93 -18.00 4.55
CA GLY A 108 18.84 -17.92 5.69
C GLY A 108 18.64 -16.66 6.55
N LEU A 109 17.43 -16.08 6.51
CA LEU A 109 17.04 -14.91 7.30
C LEU A 109 16.37 -15.34 8.63
N PRO A 110 16.41 -14.51 9.69
CA PRO A 110 15.69 -14.79 10.92
C PRO A 110 14.20 -14.99 10.69
N VAL A 111 13.59 -16.02 11.29
CA VAL A 111 12.14 -16.24 11.18
C VAL A 111 11.40 -15.22 12.05
N LYS A 112 10.74 -14.26 11.41
CA LYS A 112 9.92 -13.22 12.05
C LYS A 112 8.85 -12.69 11.09
N ASP A 113 8.06 -11.73 11.55
CA ASP A 113 6.99 -11.13 10.76
C ASP A 113 7.52 -10.09 9.76
N TYR A 114 7.64 -10.50 8.50
CA TYR A 114 7.98 -9.63 7.38
C TYR A 114 6.76 -9.09 6.64
N THR A 115 5.55 -9.24 7.18
CA THR A 115 4.34 -8.72 6.53
C THR A 115 4.32 -7.19 6.51
N LEU A 116 3.86 -6.63 5.39
CA LEU A 116 3.69 -5.20 5.21
C LEU A 116 2.34 -4.79 5.80
N ARG A 117 2.36 -4.23 7.01
CA ARG A 117 1.16 -3.84 7.74
C ARG A 117 0.74 -2.41 7.41
N ARG A 118 1.71 -1.54 7.14
CA ARG A 118 1.50 -0.12 6.84
C ARG A 118 1.33 0.11 5.34
N LEU A 119 0.53 1.12 4.98
CA LEU A 119 0.40 1.52 3.58
C LEU A 119 1.69 2.18 3.09
N GLU A 120 2.40 2.88 3.98
CA GLU A 120 3.73 3.45 3.73
C GLU A 120 4.73 2.36 3.29
N GLU A 121 4.79 1.23 3.99
CA GLU A 121 5.65 0.08 3.62
C GLU A 121 5.32 -0.42 2.20
N ARG A 122 4.03 -0.59 1.89
CA ARG A 122 3.58 -1.07 0.58
C ARG A 122 3.87 -0.08 -0.54
N ILE A 123 3.72 1.23 -0.28
CA ILE A 123 4.05 2.29 -1.25
C ILE A 123 5.55 2.28 -1.55
N VAL A 124 6.40 2.23 -0.53
CA VAL A 124 7.86 2.22 -0.72
C VAL A 124 8.30 1.01 -1.54
N ILE A 125 7.81 -0.17 -1.20
CA ILE A 125 8.18 -1.42 -1.87
C ILE A 125 7.62 -1.50 -3.29
N TYR A 126 6.41 -0.98 -3.51
CA TYR A 126 5.85 -0.84 -4.85
C TYR A 126 6.66 0.13 -5.70
N ALA A 127 7.07 1.28 -5.15
CA ALA A 127 7.90 2.26 -5.83
C ALA A 127 9.28 1.70 -6.18
N ASP A 128 9.91 0.94 -5.29
CA ASP A 128 11.19 0.27 -5.55
C ASP A 128 11.11 -0.63 -6.78
N ARG A 129 10.13 -1.53 -6.80
CA ARG A 129 9.90 -2.42 -7.95
C ARG A 129 9.58 -1.66 -9.23
N LEU A 130 8.83 -0.57 -9.14
CA LEU A 130 8.47 0.26 -10.29
C LEU A 130 9.69 1.00 -10.85
N VAL A 131 10.56 1.54 -10.01
CA VAL A 131 11.80 2.21 -10.42
C VAL A 131 12.76 1.22 -11.10
N ASP A 132 12.88 -0.01 -10.57
CA ASP A 132 13.63 -1.09 -11.24
C ASP A 132 13.16 -1.27 -12.70
N ILE A 133 11.83 -1.36 -12.92
CA ILE A 133 11.22 -1.55 -14.25
C ILE A 133 11.52 -0.37 -15.18
N ILE A 134 11.43 0.85 -14.67
CA ILE A 134 11.57 2.07 -15.48
C ILE A 134 13.05 2.30 -15.85
N HIS A 135 14.00 1.99 -14.97
CA HIS A 135 15.39 2.43 -15.12
C HIS A 135 16.40 1.36 -15.49
N ASP A 136 16.10 0.06 -15.33
CA ASP A 136 17.11 -0.98 -15.59
C ASP A 136 17.33 -1.30 -17.08
N GLY A 137 16.51 -0.75 -17.97
CA GLY A 137 16.62 -0.87 -19.42
C GLY A 137 16.17 -2.21 -20.02
N ILE A 138 15.58 -3.12 -19.23
CA ILE A 138 15.07 -4.40 -19.74
C ILE A 138 13.75 -4.20 -20.49
N VAL A 139 12.86 -3.36 -19.96
CA VAL A 139 11.63 -2.96 -20.63
C VAL A 139 11.83 -1.58 -21.24
N LYS A 140 11.42 -1.42 -22.50
CA LYS A 140 11.42 -0.10 -23.13
C LYS A 140 10.25 0.72 -22.62
N ILE A 141 10.52 1.59 -21.64
CA ILE A 141 9.57 2.56 -21.09
C ILE A 141 9.86 3.93 -21.70
N SER A 142 8.88 4.50 -22.40
CA SER A 142 9.00 5.83 -23.03
C SER A 142 8.55 6.95 -22.09
N GLU A 143 7.54 6.68 -21.28
CA GLU A 143 7.03 7.57 -20.23
C GLU A 143 6.91 6.79 -18.92
N GLU A 144 7.23 7.41 -17.78
CA GLU A 144 7.16 6.73 -16.47
C GLU A 144 5.76 6.16 -16.16
N SER A 145 4.71 6.79 -16.69
CA SER A 145 3.30 6.36 -16.58
C SER A 145 3.05 4.99 -17.21
N GLU A 146 3.82 4.63 -18.24
CA GLU A 146 3.74 3.31 -18.89
C GLU A 146 4.18 2.19 -17.94
N GLY A 147 5.19 2.45 -17.09
CA GLY A 147 5.65 1.49 -16.09
C GLY A 147 4.56 1.14 -15.08
N GLU A 148 3.74 2.12 -14.68
CA GLU A 148 2.57 1.87 -13.82
C GLU A 148 1.47 1.12 -14.59
N THR A 149 1.19 1.53 -15.82
CA THR A 149 0.08 0.99 -16.62
C THR A 149 0.32 -0.47 -17.03
N GLN A 150 1.57 -0.81 -17.35
CA GLN A 150 1.99 -2.15 -17.79
C GLN A 150 2.54 -3.00 -16.64
N PHE A 151 2.48 -2.51 -15.40
CA PHE A 151 3.13 -3.14 -14.25
C PHE A 151 2.75 -4.63 -14.10
N VAL A 152 1.47 -4.95 -14.27
CA VAL A 152 0.95 -6.31 -14.09
C VAL A 152 1.48 -7.25 -15.16
N GLU A 153 1.44 -6.82 -16.42
CA GLU A 153 1.90 -7.58 -17.58
C GLU A 153 3.42 -7.82 -17.48
N ILE A 154 4.19 -6.76 -17.20
CA ILE A 154 5.65 -6.82 -17.03
C ILE A 154 6.04 -7.83 -15.96
N LEU A 155 5.39 -7.80 -14.79
CA LEU A 155 5.72 -8.71 -13.69
C LEU A 155 5.39 -10.18 -14.01
N ARG A 156 4.37 -10.44 -14.82
CA ARG A 156 3.98 -11.79 -15.25
C ARG A 156 4.92 -12.35 -16.32
N GLU A 157 5.38 -11.49 -17.23
CA GLU A 157 6.19 -11.90 -18.37
C GLU A 157 7.69 -11.95 -18.05
N ILE A 158 8.15 -11.16 -17.08
CA ILE A 158 9.58 -11.02 -16.77
C ILE A 158 9.86 -11.54 -15.35
N PRO A 159 10.37 -12.79 -15.21
CA PRO A 159 10.63 -13.42 -13.91
C PRO A 159 11.55 -12.62 -12.99
N LYS A 160 12.43 -11.76 -13.54
CA LYS A 160 13.27 -10.85 -12.73
C LYS A 160 12.45 -9.98 -11.78
N TYR A 161 11.27 -9.52 -12.19
CA TYR A 161 10.44 -8.62 -11.39
C TYR A 161 9.42 -9.37 -10.53
N GLY A 162 8.80 -10.43 -11.08
CA GLY A 162 7.86 -11.28 -10.33
C GLY A 162 8.53 -12.18 -9.30
N LYS A 163 9.80 -12.55 -9.51
CA LYS A 163 10.60 -13.51 -8.72
C LYS A 163 10.02 -14.93 -8.69
N ASN A 164 8.90 -15.12 -7.98
CA ASN A 164 8.16 -16.37 -7.83
C ASN A 164 6.66 -16.07 -7.64
N ASP A 165 5.79 -17.07 -7.68
CA ASP A 165 4.34 -16.85 -7.61
C ASP A 165 3.88 -16.13 -6.33
N ILE A 166 4.51 -16.42 -5.20
CA ILE A 166 4.15 -15.80 -3.91
C ILE A 166 4.48 -14.31 -3.94
N THR A 167 5.68 -13.97 -4.39
CA THR A 167 6.19 -12.59 -4.51
C THR A 167 5.42 -11.81 -5.57
N LEU A 168 5.16 -12.42 -6.72
CA LEU A 168 4.35 -11.85 -7.79
C LEU A 168 2.97 -11.46 -7.26
N ASN A 169 2.26 -12.38 -6.61
CA ASN A 169 0.94 -12.12 -6.07
C ASN A 169 0.94 -10.98 -5.03
N ARG A 170 1.99 -10.86 -4.21
CA ARG A 170 2.17 -9.73 -3.28
C ARG A 170 2.28 -8.40 -4.03
N TYR A 171 3.15 -8.29 -5.03
CA TYR A 171 3.29 -7.07 -5.81
C TYR A 171 2.02 -6.70 -6.59
N LEU A 172 1.33 -7.69 -7.17
CA LEU A 172 0.04 -7.45 -7.84
C LEU A 172 -1.02 -6.92 -6.87
N ALA A 173 -1.05 -7.41 -5.63
CA ALA A 173 -1.94 -6.91 -4.60
C ALA A 173 -1.60 -5.46 -4.20
N TYR A 174 -0.31 -5.13 -4.04
CA TYR A 174 0.13 -3.76 -3.73
C TYR A 174 -0.24 -2.79 -4.85
N HIS A 175 0.03 -3.18 -6.10
CA HIS A 175 -0.36 -2.41 -7.28
C HIS A 175 -1.88 -2.16 -7.31
N ALA A 176 -2.69 -3.20 -7.14
CA ALA A 176 -4.15 -3.07 -7.17
C ALA A 176 -4.69 -2.18 -6.04
N GLU A 177 -4.12 -2.27 -4.83
CA GLU A 177 -4.47 -1.41 -3.70
C GLU A 177 -4.11 0.06 -3.99
N ILE A 178 -2.87 0.33 -4.39
CA ILE A 178 -2.36 1.68 -4.64
C ILE A 178 -3.12 2.35 -5.79
N GLN A 179 -3.29 1.65 -6.92
CA GLN A 179 -4.08 2.16 -8.05
C GLN A 179 -5.58 2.25 -7.72
N GLY A 180 -6.05 1.46 -6.74
CA GLY A 180 -7.40 1.59 -6.18
C GLY A 180 -7.59 2.89 -5.41
N LEU A 181 -6.61 3.26 -4.58
CA LEU A 181 -6.60 4.51 -3.83
C LEU A 181 -6.48 5.73 -4.75
N ILE A 182 -5.54 5.70 -5.70
CA ILE A 182 -5.32 6.78 -6.67
C ILE A 182 -6.58 7.05 -7.50
N ALA A 183 -7.27 5.99 -7.93
CA ALA A 183 -8.51 6.11 -8.70
C ALA A 183 -9.75 6.45 -7.84
N GLY A 184 -9.60 6.65 -6.53
CA GLY A 184 -10.73 6.87 -5.60
C GLY A 184 -11.68 5.67 -5.45
N ARG A 185 -11.27 4.48 -5.91
CA ARG A 185 -12.02 3.22 -5.75
C ARG A 185 -11.87 2.63 -4.34
N ILE A 186 -10.85 3.07 -3.63
CA ILE A 186 -10.58 2.79 -2.22
C ILE A 186 -10.47 4.15 -1.52
N VAL A 187 -11.06 4.29 -0.35
CA VAL A 187 -10.98 5.53 0.45
C VAL A 187 -10.47 5.24 1.85
N GLY A 188 -9.66 6.13 2.41
CA GLY A 188 -9.24 6.07 3.81
C GLY A 188 -10.29 6.64 4.78
N VAL A 189 -10.10 6.42 6.08
CA VAL A 189 -11.01 6.92 7.15
C VAL A 189 -11.16 8.45 7.09
N LYS A 190 -10.05 9.20 7.04
CA LYS A 190 -10.09 10.67 6.95
C LYS A 190 -10.80 11.17 5.69
N GLN A 191 -10.56 10.51 4.56
CA GLN A 191 -11.22 10.85 3.29
C GLN A 191 -12.73 10.60 3.37
N LEU A 192 -13.16 9.47 3.94
CA LEU A 192 -14.57 9.17 4.15
C LEU A 192 -15.26 10.24 5.01
N LYS A 193 -14.61 10.69 6.09
CA LYS A 193 -15.12 11.79 6.94
C LYS A 193 -15.28 13.09 6.16
N ASN A 194 -14.28 13.45 5.36
CA ASN A 194 -14.32 14.66 4.54
C ASN A 194 -15.42 14.58 3.47
N LEU A 195 -15.60 13.41 2.84
CA LEU A 195 -16.68 13.17 1.87
C LEU A 195 -18.05 13.35 2.51
N GLY A 196 -18.31 12.72 3.67
CA GLY A 196 -19.59 12.85 4.38
C GLY A 196 -19.93 14.26 4.84
N SER A 197 -18.92 15.13 5.01
CA SER A 197 -19.13 16.55 5.37
C SER A 197 -19.42 17.47 4.18
N ARG A 198 -19.11 17.03 2.95
CA ARG A 198 -19.18 17.88 1.74
C ARG A 198 -20.21 17.41 0.72
N GLU A 199 -20.51 16.11 0.71
CA GLU A 199 -21.36 15.47 -0.29
C GLU A 199 -22.37 14.52 0.38
N ALA A 200 -23.54 14.37 -0.23
CA ALA A 200 -24.48 13.33 0.16
C ALA A 200 -23.96 11.96 -0.32
N ILE A 201 -23.20 11.28 0.53
CA ILE A 201 -22.73 9.91 0.28
C ILE A 201 -23.72 8.88 0.81
N ILE A 202 -23.83 7.75 0.12
CA ILE A 202 -24.51 6.57 0.65
C ILE A 202 -23.48 5.63 1.22
N LEU A 203 -23.56 5.40 2.54
CA LEU A 203 -22.67 4.52 3.26
C LEU A 203 -23.34 3.16 3.51
N LEU A 204 -22.77 2.08 2.96
CA LEU A 204 -23.31 0.74 3.13
C LEU A 204 -22.39 -0.13 3.98
N ASP A 205 -22.96 -0.73 5.02
CA ASP A 205 -22.33 -1.83 5.74
C ASP A 205 -22.66 -3.13 5.01
N VAL A 206 -21.63 -3.78 4.48
CA VAL A 206 -21.76 -5.03 3.73
C VAL A 206 -21.06 -6.18 4.45
N ARG A 207 -20.94 -6.09 5.78
CA ARG A 207 -20.52 -7.23 6.60
C ARG A 207 -21.43 -8.43 6.37
N ARG A 208 -20.85 -9.63 6.42
CA ARG A 208 -21.63 -10.87 6.44
C ARG A 208 -22.60 -10.82 7.61
N LYS A 209 -23.77 -11.46 7.45
CA LYS A 209 -24.81 -11.47 8.48
C LYS A 209 -24.27 -11.83 9.87
N ALA A 210 -23.45 -12.87 9.98
CA ALA A 210 -22.82 -13.26 11.24
C ALA A 210 -21.93 -12.16 11.85
N ASP A 211 -21.10 -11.48 11.04
CA ASP A 211 -20.22 -10.39 11.49
C ASP A 211 -21.02 -9.14 11.92
N TYR A 212 -22.16 -8.89 11.26
CA TYR A 212 -23.07 -7.80 11.58
C TYR A 212 -23.83 -8.07 12.88
N GLU A 213 -24.38 -9.27 13.04
CA GLU A 213 -25.13 -9.68 14.23
C GLU A 213 -24.25 -9.78 15.48
N ALA A 214 -23.00 -10.23 15.33
CA ALA A 214 -22.04 -10.35 16.43
C ALA A 214 -21.58 -8.98 16.98
N ALA A 215 -21.58 -7.92 16.15
CA ALA A 215 -21.16 -6.59 16.55
C ALA A 215 -22.08 -5.53 15.95
N LYS A 216 -23.12 -5.14 16.69
CA LYS A 216 -24.12 -4.17 16.21
C LYS A 216 -23.59 -2.75 15.97
N LYS A 217 -22.36 -2.46 16.42
CA LYS A 217 -21.65 -1.20 16.11
C LYS A 217 -21.47 -1.06 14.60
N LYS A 218 -21.81 0.11 14.07
CA LYS A 218 -21.63 0.48 12.66
C LYS A 218 -21.08 1.90 12.54
N ILE A 219 -20.58 2.25 11.37
CA ILE A 219 -20.23 3.65 11.09
C ILE A 219 -21.53 4.49 11.07
N PRO A 220 -21.59 5.68 11.71
CA PRO A 220 -22.82 6.47 11.79
C PRO A 220 -23.44 6.75 10.42
N GLY A 221 -24.75 6.57 10.30
CA GLY A 221 -25.49 6.74 9.05
C GLY A 221 -25.31 5.60 8.04
N ALA A 222 -24.53 4.57 8.36
CA ALA A 222 -24.43 3.38 7.52
C ALA A 222 -25.73 2.58 7.52
N VAL A 223 -26.09 2.07 6.34
CA VAL A 223 -27.21 1.16 6.15
C VAL A 223 -26.67 -0.23 5.85
N TRP A 224 -27.08 -1.22 6.64
CA TRP A 224 -26.66 -2.59 6.39
C TRP A 224 -27.39 -3.20 5.18
N ARG A 225 -26.63 -3.93 4.36
CA ARG A 225 -27.09 -4.72 3.22
C ARG A 225 -26.36 -6.05 3.22
N ASP A 226 -27.12 -7.14 3.15
CA ASP A 226 -26.56 -8.48 3.12
C ASP A 226 -25.76 -8.68 1.81
N PRO A 227 -24.43 -8.92 1.87
CA PRO A 227 -23.64 -9.15 0.66
C PRO A 227 -24.10 -10.38 -0.15
N GLU A 228 -24.81 -11.33 0.45
CA GLU A 228 -25.33 -12.52 -0.24
C GLU A 228 -26.56 -12.20 -1.10
N LEU A 229 -27.27 -11.11 -0.80
CA LEU A 229 -28.49 -10.68 -1.52
C LEU A 229 -28.22 -9.48 -2.45
N ILE A 230 -26.98 -9.30 -2.90
CA ILE A 230 -26.55 -8.16 -3.72
C ILE A 230 -27.40 -7.96 -4.96
N ASP A 231 -27.80 -9.01 -5.66
CA ASP A 231 -28.62 -8.88 -6.86
C ASP A 231 -29.98 -8.23 -6.57
N GLU A 232 -30.57 -8.49 -5.41
CA GLU A 232 -31.86 -7.96 -5.01
C GLU A 232 -31.77 -6.48 -4.61
N TRP A 233 -30.88 -6.13 -3.69
CA TRP A 233 -30.83 -4.75 -3.19
C TRP A 233 -30.08 -3.80 -4.13
N SER A 234 -29.17 -4.30 -4.97
CA SER A 234 -28.46 -3.44 -5.93
C SER A 234 -29.37 -2.88 -7.03
N ALA A 235 -30.46 -3.58 -7.36
CA ALA A 235 -31.45 -3.14 -8.35
C ALA A 235 -32.14 -1.81 -7.97
N ASN A 236 -32.21 -1.52 -6.67
CA ASN A 236 -32.91 -0.36 -6.12
C ASN A 236 -31.97 0.79 -5.73
N LEU A 237 -30.69 0.73 -6.09
CA LEU A 237 -29.74 1.78 -5.73
C LEU A 237 -29.87 3.00 -6.64
N PRO A 238 -29.73 4.22 -6.09
CA PRO A 238 -29.72 5.44 -6.88
C PRO A 238 -28.44 5.49 -7.74
N LYS A 239 -28.62 5.49 -9.07
CA LYS A 239 -27.52 5.35 -10.05
C LYS A 239 -26.53 6.52 -10.06
N ASN A 240 -26.92 7.70 -9.58
CA ASN A 240 -26.11 8.93 -9.60
C ASN A 240 -25.57 9.33 -8.22
N SER A 241 -25.64 8.43 -7.22
CA SER A 241 -25.11 8.71 -5.88
C SER A 241 -23.69 8.18 -5.72
N GLN A 242 -22.85 8.95 -5.04
CA GLN A 242 -21.55 8.46 -4.61
C GLN A 242 -21.73 7.49 -3.45
N MET A 243 -21.26 6.26 -3.62
CA MET A 243 -21.41 5.20 -2.62
C MET A 243 -20.07 4.82 -2.02
N VAL A 244 -20.04 4.63 -0.71
CA VAL A 244 -18.92 4.00 -0.01
C VAL A 244 -19.44 2.78 0.72
N ILE A 245 -18.75 1.64 0.56
CA ILE A 245 -19.10 0.42 1.27
C ILE A 245 -17.97 0.00 2.22
N TYR A 246 -18.31 -0.74 3.27
CA TYR A 246 -17.29 -1.32 4.14
C TYR A 246 -17.75 -2.69 4.67
N CYS A 247 -16.77 -3.55 4.94
CA CYS A 247 -16.96 -4.78 5.71
C CYS A 247 -16.14 -4.69 7.00
N ALA A 248 -15.97 -5.80 7.71
CA ALA A 248 -15.26 -5.80 9.00
C ALA A 248 -13.82 -5.27 8.90
N ARG A 249 -13.09 -5.64 7.83
CA ARG A 249 -11.65 -5.34 7.67
C ARG A 249 -11.28 -4.80 6.28
N GLY A 250 -12.24 -4.40 5.46
CA GLY A 250 -12.01 -3.91 4.09
C GLY A 250 -11.43 -4.95 3.12
N GLY A 251 -11.49 -6.24 3.48
CA GLY A 251 -10.93 -7.36 2.72
C GLY A 251 -11.88 -7.90 1.65
N SER A 252 -11.94 -9.21 1.51
CA SER A 252 -12.60 -9.91 0.38
C SER A 252 -14.05 -9.50 0.14
N VAL A 253 -14.85 -9.28 1.19
CA VAL A 253 -16.27 -8.93 1.03
C VAL A 253 -16.44 -7.54 0.39
N SER A 254 -15.73 -6.52 0.89
CA SER A 254 -15.79 -5.18 0.29
C SER A 254 -15.28 -5.17 -1.15
N GLN A 255 -14.21 -5.91 -1.43
CA GLN A 255 -13.68 -6.01 -2.78
C GLN A 255 -14.66 -6.69 -3.73
N ALA A 256 -15.25 -7.83 -3.35
CA ALA A 256 -16.22 -8.56 -4.16
C ALA A 256 -17.49 -7.74 -4.44
N VAL A 257 -18.09 -7.17 -3.40
CA VAL A 257 -19.30 -6.34 -3.53
C VAL A 257 -19.02 -5.09 -4.37
N SER A 258 -17.90 -4.40 -4.14
CA SER A 258 -17.56 -3.21 -4.94
C SER A 258 -17.33 -3.55 -6.41
N LYS A 259 -16.73 -4.71 -6.71
CA LYS A 259 -16.54 -5.18 -8.09
C LYS A 259 -17.88 -5.42 -8.78
N GLN A 260 -18.77 -6.19 -8.16
CA GLN A 260 -20.10 -6.49 -8.73
C GLN A 260 -20.93 -5.23 -8.95
N LEU A 261 -20.90 -4.27 -8.01
CA LEU A 261 -21.59 -3.00 -8.17
C LEU A 261 -21.02 -2.17 -9.33
N ARG A 262 -19.69 -2.15 -9.51
CA ARG A 262 -19.05 -1.46 -10.66
C ARG A 262 -19.42 -2.10 -11.99
N GLU A 263 -19.51 -3.42 -12.06
CA GLU A 263 -19.98 -4.16 -13.27
C GLU A 263 -21.42 -3.78 -13.62
N LYS A 264 -22.23 -3.38 -12.63
CA LYS A 264 -23.57 -2.81 -12.81
C LYS A 264 -23.59 -1.29 -13.07
N GLY A 265 -22.43 -0.67 -13.28
CA GLY A 265 -22.29 0.75 -13.57
C GLY A 265 -22.41 1.68 -12.35
N VAL A 266 -22.37 1.15 -11.13
CA VAL A 266 -22.49 1.95 -9.90
C VAL A 266 -21.15 2.58 -9.53
N LYS A 267 -21.14 3.90 -9.29
CA LYS A 267 -19.97 4.62 -8.75
C LYS A 267 -19.80 4.30 -7.26
N VAL A 268 -18.97 3.31 -6.97
CA VAL A 268 -18.71 2.84 -5.61
C VAL A 268 -17.22 2.81 -5.27
N ALA A 269 -16.90 3.26 -4.06
CA ALA A 269 -15.63 3.05 -3.39
C ALA A 269 -15.82 2.13 -2.18
N TYR A 270 -14.73 1.56 -1.66
CA TYR A 270 -14.78 0.87 -0.37
C TYR A 270 -13.79 1.45 0.63
N LEU A 271 -14.14 1.38 1.92
CA LEU A 271 -13.31 1.85 3.01
C LEU A 271 -12.11 0.91 3.22
N HIS A 272 -10.90 1.45 3.07
CA HIS A 272 -9.65 0.78 3.38
C HIS A 272 -9.64 0.33 4.85
N GLY A 273 -9.34 -0.95 5.08
CA GLY A 273 -9.33 -1.54 6.44
C GLY A 273 -10.70 -1.68 7.12
N GLY A 274 -11.80 -1.26 6.48
CA GLY A 274 -13.17 -1.47 6.92
C GLY A 274 -13.53 -0.86 8.29
N LEU A 275 -14.51 -1.45 8.97
CA LEU A 275 -14.97 -1.01 10.29
C LEU A 275 -13.84 -1.03 11.32
N LYS A 276 -12.94 -2.02 11.26
CA LYS A 276 -11.78 -2.09 12.15
C LYS A 276 -10.90 -0.86 12.04
N ALA A 277 -10.54 -0.43 10.83
CA ALA A 277 -9.70 0.76 10.65
C ALA A 277 -10.40 2.03 11.15
N TRP A 278 -11.72 2.12 11.00
CA TRP A 278 -12.52 3.21 11.59
C TRP A 278 -12.40 3.22 13.11
N THR A 279 -12.61 2.08 13.77
CA THR A 279 -12.54 1.98 15.24
C THR A 279 -11.13 2.13 15.80
N ASP A 280 -10.11 1.66 15.08
CA ASP A 280 -8.70 1.78 15.50
C ASP A 280 -8.24 3.26 15.54
N GLN A 281 -8.89 4.13 14.75
CA GLN A 281 -8.69 5.58 14.81
C GLN A 281 -9.55 6.27 15.86
N ASN A 282 -10.22 5.50 16.74
CA ASN A 282 -11.14 5.99 17.78
C ASN A 282 -12.29 6.85 17.24
N GLU A 283 -12.73 6.57 16.01
CA GLU A 283 -13.88 7.26 15.42
C GLU A 283 -15.21 6.76 15.98
N ALA A 284 -16.21 7.64 16.02
CA ALA A 284 -17.52 7.35 16.60
C ALA A 284 -18.27 6.24 15.84
N VAL A 285 -19.01 5.41 16.55
CA VAL A 285 -19.85 4.32 16.00
C VAL A 285 -21.28 4.43 16.55
N GLU A 286 -22.25 3.98 15.76
CA GLU A 286 -23.68 3.86 16.09
C GLU A 286 -24.03 2.42 16.48
#